data_AF-A0A927NFJ7-F1
#
_entry.id   AF-A0A927NFJ7-F1
#
_cell.length_a   1.000
_cell.length_b   1.000
_cell.length_c   1.000
_cell.angle_alpha   90.00
_cell.angle_beta   90.00
_cell.angle_gamma   90.00
#
_symmetry.space_group_name_H-M   'P 1'
#
loop_
_entity.id
_entity.type
_entity.pdbx_description
1 polymer ?
#
loop_
_entity_poly.entity_id
_entity_poly.type
_entity_poly.pdbx_seq_one_letter_code
_entity_poly.pdbx_strand_id
1 'polypeptide(L)' 'MNVKEFLPENIVYLDGGMGTLLQSSGLALGELPERWNITRANVVKEIHKAYFDAGSHI' A
#
# COMPACT_ATOMS: atom_id res chain seq x y z
N MET A 1 16.51 -2.22 12.64
CA MET A 1 17.01 -1.24 11.66
C MET A 1 15.84 -0.36 11.26
N ASN A 2 15.93 0.95 11.48
CA ASN A 2 14.92 1.91 11.02
C ASN A 2 15.29 2.50 9.65
N VAL A 3 14.38 3.26 9.03
CA VAL A 3 14.62 3.82 7.69
C VAL A 3 15.85 4.72 7.61
N LYS A 4 16.17 5.49 8.67
CA LYS A 4 17.35 6.38 8.70
C LYS A 4 18.66 5.61 8.72
N GLU A 5 18.66 4.44 9.37
CA GLU A 5 19.81 3.54 9.41
C GLU A 5 20.00 2.77 8.09
N PHE A 6 18.91 2.52 7.34
CA PHE A 6 18.94 1.73 6.11
C PHE A 6 19.33 2.55 4.86
N LEU A 7 18.88 3.81 4.80
CA LEU A 7 19.09 4.73 3.65
C LEU A 7 20.54 4.94 3.20
N PRO A 8 21.57 5.04 4.07
CA PRO A 8 22.93 5.33 3.61
C PRO A 8 23.53 4.24 2.71
N GLU A 9 23.16 2.99 2.95
CA GLU A 9 23.73 1.82 2.28
C GLU A 9 22.78 1.18 1.25
N ASN A 10 21.53 1.67 1.13
CA ASN A 10 20.49 1.01 0.35
C ASN A 10 19.60 2.01 -0.39
N ILE A 11 19.06 1.57 -1.53
CA ILE A 11 17.94 2.26 -2.19
C ILE A 11 16.64 1.86 -1.50
N VAL A 12 15.83 2.83 -1.09
CA VAL A 12 14.52 2.59 -0.49
C VAL A 12 13.42 2.75 -1.54
N TYR A 13 12.88 1.62 -1.99
CA TYR A 13 11.60 1.56 -2.69
C TYR A 13 10.44 1.82 -1.72
N LEU A 14 9.60 2.78 -2.07
CA LEU A 14 8.31 3.03 -1.43
C LEU A 14 7.22 2.27 -2.18
N ASP A 15 6.05 2.13 -1.55
CA ASP A 15 4.88 1.58 -2.18
C ASP A 15 4.38 2.44 -3.36
N GLY A 16 3.42 1.88 -4.09
CA GLY A 16 2.81 2.54 -5.23
C GLY A 16 1.49 3.24 -4.89
N GLY A 17 0.80 3.71 -5.94
CA GLY A 17 -0.49 4.38 -5.79
C GLY A 17 -1.60 3.46 -5.27
N MET A 18 -2.04 3.68 -4.03
CA MET A 18 -3.15 2.93 -3.41
C MET A 18 -4.48 3.07 -4.19
N GLY A 19 -4.78 4.27 -4.69
CA GLY A 19 -6.05 4.57 -5.35
C GLY A 19 -6.32 3.71 -6.59
N THR A 20 -5.30 3.44 -7.40
CA THR A 20 -5.43 2.62 -8.63
C THR A 20 -5.82 1.19 -8.31
N LEU A 21 -5.20 0.59 -7.28
CA LEU A 21 -5.50 -0.77 -6.87
C LEU A 21 -6.84 -0.88 -6.15
N LEU A 22 -7.21 0.13 -5.35
CA LEU A 22 -8.53 0.21 -4.74
C LEU A 22 -9.64 0.32 -5.81
N GLN A 23 -9.49 1.20 -6.80
CA GLN A 23 -10.43 1.33 -7.92
C GLN A 23 -10.53 0.03 -8.73
N SER A 24 -9.40 -0.62 -9.02
CA SER A 24 -9.37 -1.93 -9.68
C SER A 24 -10.06 -3.02 -8.85
N SER A 25 -10.04 -2.89 -7.53
CA SER A 25 -10.76 -3.75 -6.57
C SER A 25 -12.22 -3.36 -6.36
N GLY A 26 -12.73 -2.37 -7.12
CA GLY A 26 -14.13 -1.96 -7.12
C GLY A 26 -14.47 -0.78 -6.22
N LEU A 27 -13.51 0.06 -5.84
CA LEU A 27 -13.80 1.33 -5.15
C LEU A 27 -14.54 2.27 -6.09
N ALA A 28 -15.73 2.72 -5.70
CA ALA A 28 -16.54 3.60 -6.53
C ALA A 28 -16.03 5.05 -6.53
N LEU A 29 -16.34 5.80 -7.59
CA LEU A 29 -16.07 7.24 -7.63
C LEU A 29 -16.81 7.96 -6.49
N GLY A 30 -16.10 8.84 -5.79
CA GLY A 30 -16.64 9.58 -4.64
C GLY A 30 -16.81 8.74 -3.36
N GLU A 31 -16.48 7.45 -3.38
CA GLU A 31 -16.40 6.64 -2.18
C GLU A 31 -15.15 7.02 -1.35
N LEU A 32 -15.29 6.97 -0.02
CA LEU A 32 -14.20 7.29 0.90
C LEU A 32 -13.34 6.03 1.14
N PRO A 33 -12.10 5.97 0.61
CA PRO A 33 -11.26 4.77 0.70
C PRO A 33 -10.91 4.40 2.14
N GLU A 34 -10.82 5.37 3.05
CA GLU A 34 -10.47 5.11 4.44
C GLU A 34 -11.49 4.23 5.18
N ARG A 35 -12.76 4.19 4.72
CA ARG A 35 -13.78 3.29 5.27
C ARG A 35 -13.41 1.82 5.05
N TRP A 36 -12.69 1.52 3.97
CA TRP A 36 -12.29 0.15 3.64
C TRP A 36 -11.30 -0.43 4.64
N ASN A 37 -10.59 0.40 5.40
CA ASN A 37 -9.76 -0.08 6.53
C ASN A 37 -10.59 -0.86 7.56
N ILE A 38 -11.89 -0.60 7.67
CA ILE A 38 -12.81 -1.28 8.58
C ILE A 38 -13.70 -2.26 7.80
N THR A 39 -14.34 -1.79 6.72
CA THR A 39 -15.38 -2.55 6.01
C THR A 39 -14.85 -3.59 5.04
N ARG A 40 -13.61 -3.42 4.55
CA ARG A 40 -12.94 -4.28 3.57
C ARG A 40 -11.45 -4.45 3.88
N ALA A 41 -11.12 -4.60 5.17
CA ALA A 41 -9.74 -4.58 5.67
C ALA A 41 -8.82 -5.60 4.98
N ASN A 42 -9.36 -6.77 4.59
CA ASN A 42 -8.60 -7.79 3.88
C ASN A 42 -8.11 -7.29 2.51
N VAL A 43 -8.94 -6.54 1.76
CA VAL A 43 -8.53 -5.98 0.46
C VAL A 43 -7.37 -4.99 0.64
N VAL A 44 -7.44 -4.15 1.67
CA VAL A 44 -6.36 -3.20 2.00
C VAL A 44 -5.07 -3.95 2.35
N LYS A 45 -5.15 -5.01 3.17
CA LYS A 45 -4.01 -5.85 3.53
C LYS A 45 -3.40 -6.54 2.30
N GLU A 46 -4.20 -7.09 1.41
CA GLU A 46 -3.70 -7.72 0.18
C GLU A 46 -3.00 -6.73 -0.75
N ILE A 47 -3.47 -5.48 -0.82
CA ILE A 47 -2.77 -4.44 -1.59
C ILE A 47 -1.40 -4.11 -0.98
N HIS A 48 -1.31 -3.90 0.34
CA HIS A 48 -0.01 -3.69 0.99
C HIS A 48 0.91 -4.90 0.83
N LYS A 49 0.35 -6.13 0.92
CA LYS A 49 1.09 -7.36 0.67
C LYS A 49 1.61 -7.41 -0.76
N ALA A 50 0.83 -7.01 -1.75
CA ALA A 50 1.26 -6.97 -3.14
C ALA A 50 2.44 -6.00 -3.34
N TYR A 51 2.44 -4.83 -2.67
CA TYR A 51 3.59 -3.93 -2.70
C TYR A 51 4.83 -4.51 -2.03
N PHE A 52 4.67 -5.15 -0.86
CA PHE A 52 5.76 -5.84 -0.19
C PHE A 52 6.36 -6.96 -1.06
N ASP A 53 5.51 -7.80 -1.64
CA ASP A 53 5.93 -8.91 -2.51
C ASP A 53 6.60 -8.40 -3.81
N ALA A 54 6.26 -7.18 -4.25
CA ALA A 54 6.91 -6.49 -5.37
C ALA A 54 8.25 -5.80 -4.99
N GLY A 55 8.66 -5.84 -3.72
CA GLY A 55 9.92 -5.29 -3.25
C GLY A 55 9.81 -3.90 -2.60
N SER A 56 8.61 -3.43 -2.24
CA SER A 56 8.50 -2.24 -1.39
C SER A 56 9.12 -2.50 -0.01
N HIS A 57 9.86 -1.51 0.49
CA HIS A 57 10.39 -1.54 1.85
C HIS A 57 9.48 -0.85 2.87
N ILE A 58 8.52 -0.04 2.39
CA ILE A 58 7.62 0.81 3.20
C ILE A 58 6.19 0.69 2.67
#